data_AF-A0AA88VBR7-F1
#
_entry.id   AF-A0AA88VBR7-F1
#
_cell.length_a   1.000
_cell.length_b   1.000
_cell.length_c   1.000
_cell.angle_alpha   90.00
_cell.angle_beta   90.00
_cell.angle_gamma   90.00
#
_symmetry.space_group_name_H-M   'P 1'
#
loop_
_entity.id
_entity.type
_entity.pdbx_description
1 polymer ?
#
loop_
_entity_poly.entity_id
_entity_poly.type
_entity_poly.pdbx_seq_one_letter_code
_entity_poly.pdbx_strand_id
1 'polypeptide(L)'
;MYLKKAFWSDVVPVLFQHSLKESEDQIVANLNHIFSVEPMKITSPSTDAEVALALRALEGCCLLHSESRVLAHQHKAIEVLMNILSTRGALEQGVCLDAFISIMMDSSANQMDFENFNGIEEVALLIRDKQVDENLRLRCGEFLLLIIGHVNGRDKPPMVAIHEDITRLLGEKSASLIWAASQFGSTLDPEQRLTALHIQARRVLESIDLY
;
A
#
# COMPACT_ATOMS: atom_id res chain seq x y z
N MET A 1 -11.35 6.38 -27.82
CA MET A 1 -10.18 6.75 -26.98
C MET A 1 -10.59 7.65 -25.82
N TYR A 2 -11.36 8.73 -26.03
CA TYR A 2 -11.82 9.63 -24.96
C TYR A 2 -12.68 8.98 -23.84
N LEU A 3 -13.57 8.04 -24.18
CA LEU A 3 -14.40 7.33 -23.20
C LEU A 3 -13.60 6.50 -22.18
N LYS A 4 -12.43 5.95 -22.57
CA LYS A 4 -11.58 5.20 -21.63
C LYS A 4 -10.85 6.12 -20.64
N LYS A 5 -10.55 7.37 -21.04
CA LYS A 5 -9.85 8.33 -20.17
C LYS A 5 -10.76 8.87 -19.07
N ALA A 6 -12.03 9.14 -19.41
CA ALA A 6 -13.05 9.58 -18.45
C ALA A 6 -13.37 8.51 -17.39
N PHE A 7 -13.45 7.23 -17.80
CA PHE A 7 -13.77 6.16 -16.86
C PHE A 7 -12.76 6.06 -15.71
N TRP A 8 -11.46 6.06 -16.00
CA TRP A 8 -10.44 5.94 -14.95
C TRP A 8 -10.27 7.22 -14.12
N SER A 9 -10.56 8.41 -14.70
CA SER A 9 -10.51 9.67 -13.94
C SER A 9 -11.64 9.79 -12.93
N ASP A 10 -12.80 9.18 -13.20
CA ASP A 10 -13.98 9.32 -12.35
C ASP A 10 -14.01 8.25 -11.24
N VAL A 11 -13.35 7.11 -11.44
CA VAL A 11 -13.31 6.01 -10.45
C VAL A 11 -12.53 6.41 -9.20
N VAL A 12 -11.33 6.99 -9.34
CA VAL A 12 -10.46 7.28 -8.18
C VAL A 12 -11.16 8.18 -7.14
N PRO A 13 -11.75 9.34 -7.50
CA PRO A 13 -12.47 10.18 -6.54
C PRO A 13 -13.63 9.43 -5.85
N VAL A 14 -14.36 8.60 -6.59
CA VAL A 14 -15.49 7.81 -6.07
C VAL A 14 -15.02 6.80 -5.01
N LEU A 15 -13.88 6.11 -5.25
CA LEU A 15 -13.30 5.19 -4.28
C LEU A 15 -12.98 5.89 -2.96
N PHE A 16 -12.33 7.06 -3.02
CA PHE A 16 -12.00 7.86 -1.83
C PHE A 16 -13.22 8.45 -1.14
N GLN A 17 -14.26 8.81 -1.89
CA GLN A 17 -15.47 9.38 -1.31
C GLN A 17 -16.34 8.35 -0.58
N HIS A 18 -16.36 7.09 -1.05
CA HIS A 18 -17.34 6.10 -0.61
C HIS A 18 -16.77 4.89 0.11
N SER A 19 -15.54 4.47 -0.21
CA SER A 19 -14.99 3.19 0.27
C SER A 19 -13.69 3.34 1.06
N LEU A 20 -12.89 4.36 0.74
CA LEU A 20 -11.62 4.65 1.41
C LEU A 20 -11.70 5.91 2.28
N LYS A 21 -12.90 6.46 2.49
CA LYS A 21 -13.07 7.60 3.39
C LYS A 21 -12.78 7.14 4.81
N GLU A 22 -11.87 7.82 5.50
CA GLU A 22 -11.76 7.66 6.95
C GLU A 22 -13.10 7.98 7.58
N SER A 23 -13.56 7.08 8.46
CA SER A 23 -14.74 7.35 9.25
C SER A 23 -14.36 8.46 10.23
N GLU A 24 -14.54 9.72 9.84
CA GLU A 24 -14.58 10.81 10.80
C GLU A 24 -15.49 10.34 11.92
N ASP A 25 -14.98 10.28 13.15
CA ASP A 25 -15.77 9.92 14.33
C ASP A 25 -17.09 10.66 14.24
N GLN A 26 -18.13 9.97 13.79
CA GLN A 26 -19.47 10.51 13.75
C GLN A 26 -19.87 10.51 15.22
N ILE A 27 -19.47 11.57 15.93
CA ILE A 27 -20.03 11.92 17.21
C ILE A 27 -21.53 12.00 16.94
N VAL A 28 -22.24 10.93 17.30
CA VAL A 28 -23.69 10.89 17.27
C VAL A 28 -24.12 11.94 18.29
N ALA A 29 -24.25 13.18 17.85
CA ALA A 29 -24.83 14.24 18.63
C ALA A 29 -26.25 13.76 18.93
N ASN A 30 -26.48 13.45 20.20
CA ASN A 30 -27.76 12.99 20.71
C ASN A 30 -28.86 13.97 20.25
N LEU A 31 -29.66 13.55 19.27
CA LEU A 31 -30.65 14.35 18.55
C LEU A 31 -31.93 14.52 19.38
N ASN A 32 -31.80 15.03 20.60
CA ASN A 32 -32.97 15.37 21.42
C ASN A 32 -33.55 16.75 21.11
N HIS A 33 -32.97 17.54 20.20
CA HIS A 33 -33.50 18.86 19.90
C HIS A 33 -33.31 19.30 18.43
N ILE A 34 -34.44 19.64 17.80
CA ILE A 34 -34.65 20.68 16.76
C ILE A 34 -34.90 20.17 15.33
N PHE A 35 -36.18 20.18 14.98
CA PHE A 35 -36.74 20.20 13.63
C PHE A 35 -36.21 21.42 12.85
N SER A 36 -35.26 21.22 11.93
CA SER A 36 -34.91 22.07 10.75
C SER A 36 -33.62 21.60 10.03
N VAL A 37 -33.00 20.50 10.46
CA VAL A 37 -31.72 20.03 9.88
C VAL A 37 -32.01 18.99 8.78
N GLU A 38 -31.37 19.14 7.61
CA GLU A 38 -31.37 18.10 6.59
C GLU A 38 -30.90 16.77 7.20
N PRO A 39 -31.50 15.62 6.84
CA PRO A 39 -31.11 14.33 7.40
C PRO A 39 -29.62 14.11 7.16
N MET A 40 -28.85 14.03 8.25
CA MET A 40 -27.45 13.64 8.15
C MET A 40 -27.42 12.25 7.51
N LYS A 41 -26.77 12.12 6.34
CA LYS A 41 -26.56 10.81 5.72
C LYS A 41 -25.66 10.00 6.64
N ILE A 42 -26.26 9.18 7.49
CA ILE A 42 -25.55 8.17 8.27
C ILE A 42 -25.10 7.12 7.26
N THR A 43 -23.87 7.26 6.78
CA THR A 43 -23.21 6.20 6.02
C THR A 43 -22.50 5.31 7.02
N SER A 44 -22.85 4.02 7.03
CA SER A 44 -22.06 3.02 7.76
C SER A 44 -20.61 3.03 7.26
N PRO A 45 -19.62 2.77 8.12
CA PRO A 45 -18.26 2.55 7.66
C PRO A 45 -18.25 1.39 6.66
N SER A 46 -17.36 1.48 5.67
CA SER A 46 -17.19 0.42 4.68
C SER A 46 -16.72 -0.87 5.35
N THR A 47 -17.27 -1.99 4.88
CA THR A 47 -16.86 -3.32 5.29
C THR A 47 -15.47 -3.65 4.75
N ASP A 48 -14.80 -4.61 5.38
CA ASP A 48 -13.47 -5.08 5.02
C ASP A 48 -13.39 -5.51 3.53
N ALA A 49 -14.44 -6.17 3.03
CA ALA A 49 -14.54 -6.58 1.63
C ALA A 49 -14.70 -5.40 0.67
N GLU A 50 -15.47 -4.37 1.04
CA GLU A 50 -15.64 -3.15 0.23
C GLU A 50 -14.32 -2.35 0.17
N VAL A 51 -13.61 -2.25 1.30
CA VAL A 51 -12.29 -1.62 1.36
C VAL A 51 -11.30 -2.38 0.48
N ALA A 52 -11.21 -3.69 0.61
CA ALA A 52 -10.30 -4.50 -0.20
C ALA A 52 -10.62 -4.41 -1.71
N LEU A 53 -11.90 -4.44 -2.08
CA LEU A 53 -12.30 -4.27 -3.48
C LEU A 53 -11.94 -2.88 -4.00
N ALA A 54 -12.13 -1.84 -3.19
CA ALA A 54 -11.76 -0.48 -3.55
C ALA A 54 -10.23 -0.32 -3.71
N LEU A 55 -9.43 -0.93 -2.84
CA LEU A 55 -7.97 -0.94 -2.97
C LEU A 55 -7.51 -1.67 -4.24
N ARG A 56 -8.13 -2.81 -4.59
CA ARG A 56 -7.86 -3.50 -5.87
C ARG A 56 -8.25 -2.66 -7.09
N ALA A 57 -9.38 -1.96 -7.02
CA ALA A 57 -9.79 -1.05 -8.09
C ALA A 57 -8.80 0.11 -8.23
N LEU A 58 -8.36 0.70 -7.11
CA LEU A 58 -7.37 1.77 -7.08
C LEU A 58 -6.01 1.30 -7.65
N GLU A 59 -5.58 0.09 -7.28
CA GLU A 59 -4.39 -0.56 -7.81
C GLU A 59 -4.44 -0.62 -9.35
N GLY A 60 -5.51 -1.21 -9.89
CA GLY A 60 -5.71 -1.32 -11.34
C GLY A 60 -5.76 0.05 -12.03
N CYS A 61 -6.41 1.04 -11.43
CA CYS A 61 -6.45 2.41 -11.96
C CYS A 61 -5.04 3.02 -12.07
N CYS A 62 -4.20 2.83 -11.06
CA CYS A 62 -2.86 3.43 -11.00
C CYS A 62 -1.85 2.70 -11.90
N LEU A 63 -2.00 1.39 -12.08
CA LEU A 63 -1.20 0.61 -13.04
C LEU A 63 -1.52 0.99 -14.49
N LEU A 64 -2.79 1.26 -14.80
CA LEU A 64 -3.23 1.49 -16.18
C LEU A 64 -3.17 2.96 -16.62
N HIS A 65 -3.15 3.92 -15.69
CA HIS A 65 -3.31 5.33 -16.01
C HIS A 65 -2.51 6.24 -15.05
N SER A 66 -1.60 7.03 -15.62
CA SER A 66 -0.72 7.95 -14.87
C SER A 66 -1.49 9.01 -14.09
N GLU A 67 -2.53 9.61 -14.67
CA GLU A 67 -3.28 10.67 -14.01
C GLU A 67 -4.08 10.13 -12.81
N SER A 68 -4.35 8.83 -12.75
CA SER A 68 -4.94 8.19 -11.57
C SER A 68 -4.00 8.26 -10.35
N ARG A 69 -2.68 8.18 -10.55
CA ARG A 69 -1.68 8.38 -9.49
C ARG A 69 -1.65 9.83 -9.00
N VAL A 70 -1.88 10.79 -9.90
CA VAL A 70 -2.00 12.22 -9.55
C VAL A 70 -3.28 12.48 -8.75
N LEU A 71 -4.40 11.90 -9.16
CA LEU A 71 -5.66 11.97 -8.40
C LEU A 71 -5.52 11.30 -7.03
N ALA A 72 -4.89 10.13 -6.96
CA ALA A 72 -4.61 9.45 -5.70
C ALA A 72 -3.82 10.36 -4.74
N HIS A 73 -2.78 11.04 -5.24
CA HIS A 73 -2.03 12.03 -4.45
C HIS A 73 -2.92 13.18 -3.95
N GLN A 74 -3.78 13.73 -4.81
CA GLN A 74 -4.72 14.81 -4.43
C GLN A 74 -5.71 14.38 -3.34
N HIS A 75 -6.06 13.09 -3.30
CA HIS A 75 -6.88 12.47 -2.26
C HIS A 75 -6.07 11.93 -1.08
N LYS A 76 -4.78 12.28 -0.97
CA LYS A 76 -3.88 11.84 0.08
C LYS A 76 -3.84 10.32 0.27
N ALA A 77 -3.79 9.59 -0.85
CA ALA A 77 -3.89 8.14 -0.85
C ALA A 77 -2.91 7.45 0.10
N ILE A 78 -1.67 7.97 0.21
CA ILE A 78 -0.69 7.39 1.12
C ILE A 78 -1.14 7.48 2.58
N GLU A 79 -1.62 8.63 3.05
CA GLU A 79 -2.13 8.80 4.42
C GLU A 79 -3.25 7.78 4.71
N VAL A 80 -4.21 7.67 3.80
CA VAL A 80 -5.35 6.74 3.90
C VAL A 80 -4.89 5.28 3.93
N LEU A 81 -3.98 4.89 3.04
CA LEU A 81 -3.47 3.53 2.96
C LEU A 81 -2.59 3.20 4.17
N MET A 82 -1.83 4.15 4.71
CA MET A 82 -1.07 3.96 5.95
C MET A 82 -2.01 3.69 7.13
N ASN A 83 -3.10 4.43 7.25
CA ASN A 83 -4.12 4.16 8.26
C ASN A 83 -4.73 2.75 8.09
N ILE A 84 -5.07 2.35 6.87
CA ILE A 84 -5.55 0.98 6.58
C ILE A 84 -4.51 -0.07 6.99
N LEU A 85 -3.23 0.14 6.65
CA LEU A 85 -2.14 -0.76 6.99
C LEU A 85 -2.00 -0.93 8.51
N SER A 86 -2.20 0.14 9.29
CA SER A 86 -2.04 0.10 10.75
C SER A 86 -3.29 -0.35 11.51
N THR A 87 -4.51 -0.13 10.99
CA THR A 87 -5.74 -0.32 11.78
C THR A 87 -6.70 -1.40 11.29
N ARG A 88 -6.55 -1.92 10.06
CA ARG A 88 -7.49 -2.89 9.46
C ARG A 88 -6.99 -4.33 9.54
N GLY A 89 -7.83 -5.26 9.09
CA GLY A 89 -7.54 -6.69 9.10
C GLY A 89 -6.53 -7.12 8.04
N ALA A 90 -6.06 -8.37 8.16
CA ALA A 90 -5.01 -8.92 7.30
C ALA A 90 -5.38 -8.91 5.79
N LEU A 91 -6.67 -8.98 5.47
CA LEU A 91 -7.17 -8.94 4.10
C LEU A 91 -6.91 -7.55 3.48
N GLU A 92 -7.29 -6.48 4.15
CA GLU A 92 -7.11 -5.10 3.69
C GLU A 92 -5.65 -4.69 3.74
N GLN A 93 -4.92 -5.05 4.80
CA GLN A 93 -3.49 -4.82 4.92
C GLN A 93 -2.74 -5.45 3.74
N GLY A 94 -3.05 -6.70 3.40
CA GLY A 94 -2.39 -7.43 2.31
C GLY A 94 -2.68 -6.87 0.91
N VAL A 95 -3.87 -6.30 0.68
CA VAL A 95 -4.23 -5.63 -0.58
C VAL A 95 -3.67 -4.20 -0.62
N CYS A 96 -3.58 -3.55 0.54
CA CYS A 96 -3.01 -2.21 0.70
C CYS A 96 -1.54 -2.17 0.22
N LEU A 97 -0.77 -3.23 0.50
CA LEU A 97 0.61 -3.38 0.03
C LEU A 97 0.72 -3.37 -1.50
N ASP A 98 -0.17 -4.06 -2.23
CA ASP A 98 -0.18 -4.01 -3.71
C ASP A 98 -0.54 -2.60 -4.21
N ALA A 99 -1.54 -1.97 -3.57
CA ALA A 99 -1.98 -0.63 -3.93
C ALA A 99 -0.85 0.40 -3.76
N PHE A 100 -0.07 0.31 -2.69
CA PHE A 100 1.12 1.15 -2.47
C PHE A 100 2.10 1.10 -3.66
N ILE A 101 2.44 -0.10 -4.15
CA ILE A 101 3.35 -0.26 -5.31
C ILE A 101 2.82 0.49 -6.53
N SER A 102 1.53 0.30 -6.86
CA SER A 102 0.93 0.93 -8.03
C SER A 102 0.82 2.46 -7.93
N ILE A 103 0.51 2.98 -6.74
CA ILE A 103 0.33 4.42 -6.49
C ILE A 103 1.68 5.14 -6.54
N MET A 104 2.73 4.49 -6.03
CA MET A 104 4.10 5.00 -6.00
C MET A 104 4.86 4.77 -7.31
N MET A 105 4.38 3.91 -8.20
CA MET A 105 5.00 3.68 -9.51
C MET A 105 5.16 5.03 -10.22
N ASP A 106 6.37 5.38 -10.63
CA ASP A 106 6.77 6.67 -11.25
C ASP A 106 6.14 7.95 -10.66
N SER A 107 5.75 7.96 -9.38
CA SER A 107 5.11 9.10 -8.72
C SER A 107 5.98 9.58 -7.55
N SER A 108 6.84 10.57 -7.81
CA SER A 108 7.72 11.12 -6.78
C SER A 108 6.95 11.76 -5.61
N ALA A 109 5.77 12.33 -5.88
CA ALA A 109 4.93 12.91 -4.84
C ALA A 109 4.42 11.84 -3.86
N ASN A 110 3.83 10.75 -4.38
CA ASN A 110 3.37 9.65 -3.52
C ASN A 110 4.52 8.93 -2.80
N GLN A 111 5.68 8.80 -3.43
CA GLN A 111 6.86 8.21 -2.78
C GLN A 111 7.38 9.09 -1.64
N MET A 112 7.39 10.42 -1.83
CA MET A 112 7.77 11.37 -0.78
C MET A 112 6.80 11.31 0.40
N ASP A 113 5.50 11.23 0.13
CA ASP A 113 4.51 11.03 1.19
C ASP A 113 4.76 9.71 1.94
N PHE A 114 5.03 8.61 1.23
CA PHE A 114 5.30 7.32 1.87
C PHE A 114 6.53 7.35 2.77
N GLU A 115 7.57 8.07 2.35
CA GLU A 115 8.76 8.36 3.18
C GLU A 115 8.38 9.18 4.42
N ASN A 116 7.61 10.25 4.26
CA ASN A 116 7.18 11.13 5.35
C ASN A 116 6.30 10.43 6.40
N PHE A 117 5.55 9.40 5.98
CA PHE A 117 4.76 8.56 6.88
C PHE A 117 5.53 7.36 7.44
N ASN A 118 6.85 7.27 7.23
CA ASN A 118 7.70 6.16 7.66
C ASN A 118 7.20 4.79 7.16
N GLY A 119 6.72 4.72 5.92
CA GLY A 119 6.05 3.52 5.40
C GLY A 119 6.90 2.24 5.44
N ILE A 120 8.23 2.35 5.30
CA ILE A 120 9.15 1.20 5.44
C ILE A 120 9.21 0.71 6.89
N GLU A 121 9.15 1.62 7.86
CA GLU A 121 9.14 1.25 9.28
C GLU A 121 7.85 0.51 9.64
N GLU A 122 6.70 0.96 9.15
CA GLU A 122 5.42 0.29 9.39
C GLU A 122 5.39 -1.14 8.80
N VAL A 123 5.88 -1.30 7.56
CA VAL A 123 6.03 -2.63 6.95
C VAL A 123 7.02 -3.50 7.72
N ALA A 124 8.11 -2.91 8.24
CA ALA A 124 9.07 -3.62 9.05
C ALA A 124 8.50 -4.08 10.41
N LEU A 125 7.59 -3.31 11.01
CA LEU A 125 6.87 -3.71 12.21
C LEU A 125 6.00 -4.93 11.93
N LEU A 126 5.22 -4.92 10.85
CA LEU A 126 4.35 -6.02 10.46
C LEU A 126 5.11 -7.33 10.17
N ILE A 127 6.17 -7.28 9.36
CA ILE A 127 6.92 -8.49 8.99
C ILE A 127 7.66 -9.11 10.18
N ARG A 128 8.04 -8.32 11.18
CA ARG A 128 8.75 -8.78 12.39
C ARG A 128 7.82 -9.33 13.46
N ASP A 129 6.57 -8.91 13.48
CA ASP A 129 5.62 -9.36 14.49
C ASP A 129 5.17 -10.80 14.22
N LYS A 130 5.64 -11.74 15.05
CA LYS A 130 5.29 -13.17 14.96
C LYS A 130 3.82 -13.47 15.30
N GLN A 131 3.08 -12.50 15.83
CA GLN A 131 1.63 -12.62 16.08
C GLN A 131 0.80 -12.22 14.86
N VAL A 132 1.37 -11.49 13.91
CA VAL A 132 0.71 -11.16 12.64
C VAL A 132 0.61 -12.43 11.79
N ASP A 133 -0.51 -12.56 11.07
CA ASP A 133 -0.76 -13.64 10.13
C ASP A 133 0.44 -13.86 9.19
N GLU A 134 0.91 -15.11 9.10
CA GLU A 134 2.11 -15.46 8.35
C GLU A 134 1.98 -15.09 6.87
N ASN A 135 0.78 -15.21 6.30
CA ASN A 135 0.55 -14.82 4.92
C ASN A 135 0.68 -13.30 4.77
N LEU A 136 0.17 -12.48 5.68
CA LEU A 136 0.43 -11.03 5.66
C LEU A 136 1.93 -10.70 5.80
N ARG A 137 2.66 -11.40 6.68
CA ARG A 137 4.12 -11.21 6.83
C ARG A 137 4.86 -11.54 5.52
N LEU A 138 4.46 -12.60 4.83
CA LEU A 138 5.00 -12.93 3.50
C LEU A 138 4.71 -11.83 2.48
N ARG A 139 3.49 -11.27 2.49
CA ARG A 139 3.11 -10.16 1.60
C ARG A 139 3.93 -8.90 1.85
N CYS A 140 4.32 -8.63 3.11
CA CYS A 140 5.29 -7.58 3.43
C CYS A 140 6.65 -7.85 2.77
N GLY A 141 7.12 -9.10 2.79
CA GLY A 141 8.36 -9.50 2.10
C GLY A 141 8.28 -9.31 0.58
N GLU A 142 7.17 -9.71 -0.04
CA GLU A 142 6.91 -9.48 -1.46
C GLU A 142 6.91 -7.99 -1.80
N PHE A 143 6.24 -7.17 -0.99
CA PHE A 143 6.22 -5.72 -1.12
C PHE A 143 7.64 -5.12 -1.06
N LEU A 144 8.46 -5.49 -0.07
CA LEU A 144 9.83 -4.98 0.07
C LEU A 144 10.71 -5.35 -1.12
N LEU A 145 10.56 -6.56 -1.65
CA LEU A 145 11.26 -7.00 -2.87
C LEU A 145 10.88 -6.17 -4.09
N LEU A 146 9.58 -5.91 -4.26
CA LEU A 146 9.06 -5.14 -5.39
C LEU A 146 9.43 -3.65 -5.30
N ILE A 147 9.26 -3.02 -4.12
CA ILE A 147 9.56 -1.61 -3.96
C ILE A 147 11.06 -1.34 -4.15
N ILE A 148 11.93 -2.20 -3.60
CA ILE A 148 13.37 -2.11 -3.83
C ILE A 148 13.70 -2.27 -5.31
N GLY A 149 13.15 -3.27 -5.99
CA GLY A 149 13.35 -3.42 -7.44
C GLY A 149 12.93 -2.18 -8.25
N HIS A 150 11.89 -1.47 -7.80
CA HIS A 150 11.39 -0.26 -8.45
C HIS A 150 12.22 1.00 -8.17
N VAL A 151 12.75 1.16 -6.95
CA VAL A 151 13.52 2.35 -6.56
C VAL A 151 15.03 2.18 -6.72
N ASN A 152 15.49 0.98 -7.06
CA ASN A 152 16.90 0.70 -7.26
C ASN A 152 17.53 1.60 -8.33
N GLY A 153 18.71 2.15 -8.04
CA GLY A 153 19.46 3.03 -8.93
C GLY A 153 19.02 4.50 -8.91
N ARG A 154 18.19 4.90 -7.93
CA ARG A 154 17.85 6.30 -7.71
C ARG A 154 18.89 6.98 -6.82
N ASP A 155 19.72 7.82 -7.44
CA ASP A 155 20.67 8.68 -6.72
C ASP A 155 20.02 9.97 -6.16
N LYS A 156 18.70 10.11 -6.29
CA LYS A 156 17.96 11.32 -5.93
C LYS A 156 16.69 10.99 -5.14
N PRO A 157 16.30 11.84 -4.18
CA PRO A 157 15.04 11.71 -3.46
C PRO A 157 13.84 11.62 -4.40
N PRO A 158 12.75 10.95 -3.97
CA PRO A 158 12.55 10.29 -2.68
C PRO A 158 13.11 8.86 -2.63
N MET A 159 13.16 8.25 -1.43
CA MET A 159 13.56 6.86 -1.16
C MET A 159 15.04 6.52 -1.33
N VAL A 160 15.94 7.49 -1.13
CA VAL A 160 17.41 7.26 -1.22
C VAL A 160 17.90 6.38 -0.07
N ALA A 161 17.34 6.54 1.13
CA ALA A 161 17.78 5.84 2.34
C ALA A 161 17.16 4.45 2.53
N ILE A 162 16.30 3.99 1.60
CA ILE A 162 15.51 2.76 1.78
C ILE A 162 16.37 1.52 2.07
N HIS A 163 17.58 1.44 1.50
CA HIS A 163 18.52 0.35 1.77
C HIS A 163 19.06 0.38 3.21
N GLU A 164 19.40 1.58 3.69
CA GLU A 164 19.89 1.80 5.05
C GLU A 164 18.78 1.53 6.05
N ASP A 165 17.56 1.96 5.75
CA ASP A 165 16.38 1.71 6.60
C ASP A 165 16.07 0.22 6.71
N ILE A 166 16.01 -0.52 5.61
CA ILE A 166 15.79 -1.97 5.64
C ILE A 166 16.90 -2.67 6.43
N THR A 167 18.16 -2.25 6.25
CA THR A 167 19.29 -2.82 7.00
C THR A 167 19.16 -2.57 8.50
N ARG A 168 18.80 -1.34 8.89
CA ARG A 168 18.59 -0.94 10.28
C ARG A 168 17.40 -1.67 10.91
N LEU A 169 16.31 -1.85 10.16
CA LEU A 169 15.04 -2.37 10.67
C LEU A 169 14.96 -3.90 10.68
N LEU A 170 15.51 -4.56 9.65
CA LEU A 170 15.38 -6.01 9.42
C LEU A 170 16.72 -6.77 9.52
N GLY A 171 17.84 -6.05 9.68
CA GLY A 171 19.18 -6.61 9.77
C GLY A 171 19.84 -6.86 8.41
N GLU A 172 21.18 -6.95 8.44
CA GLU A 172 22.05 -7.05 7.26
C GLU A 172 21.75 -8.27 6.38
N LYS A 173 21.43 -9.42 7.01
CA LYS A 173 21.11 -10.66 6.28
C LYS A 173 19.83 -10.51 5.44
N SER A 174 18.76 -10.01 6.05
CA SER A 174 17.47 -9.79 5.39
C SER A 174 17.60 -8.75 4.28
N ALA A 175 18.29 -7.64 4.55
CA ALA A 175 18.55 -6.59 3.58
C ALA A 175 19.35 -7.09 2.36
N SER A 176 20.38 -7.91 2.59
CA SER A 176 21.18 -8.51 1.53
C SER A 176 20.37 -9.44 0.63
N LEU A 177 19.45 -10.23 1.20
CA LEU A 177 18.55 -11.10 0.43
C LEU A 177 17.60 -10.28 -0.45
N ILE A 178 16.99 -9.23 0.11
CA ILE A 178 16.10 -8.33 -0.63
C ILE A 178 16.85 -7.68 -1.80
N TRP A 179 18.06 -7.16 -1.53
CA TRP A 179 18.88 -6.52 -2.55
C TRP A 179 19.24 -7.47 -3.68
N ALA A 180 19.76 -8.66 -3.35
CA ALA A 180 20.14 -9.65 -4.36
C ALA A 180 18.95 -10.03 -5.23
N ALA A 181 17.80 -10.33 -4.62
CA ALA A 181 16.60 -10.74 -5.33
C ALA A 181 16.04 -9.67 -6.26
N SER A 182 16.16 -8.39 -5.90
CA SER A 182 15.69 -7.26 -6.73
C SER A 182 16.37 -7.19 -8.12
N GLN A 183 17.55 -7.81 -8.28
CA GLN A 183 18.32 -7.79 -9.52
C GLN A 183 17.86 -8.83 -10.57
N PHE A 184 17.04 -9.82 -10.17
CA PHE A 184 16.82 -11.03 -10.99
C PHE A 184 15.50 -11.05 -11.79
N GLY A 185 14.78 -9.93 -11.91
CA GLY A 185 13.40 -9.92 -12.43
C GLY A 185 13.21 -9.97 -13.96
N SER A 186 14.24 -9.69 -14.78
CA SER A 186 14.01 -9.34 -16.20
C SER A 186 13.99 -10.51 -17.19
N THR A 187 14.46 -11.71 -16.81
CA THR A 187 14.66 -12.83 -17.75
C THR A 187 13.63 -13.97 -17.64
N LEU A 188 12.83 -13.99 -16.58
CA LEU A 188 11.84 -15.03 -16.31
C LEU A 188 10.48 -14.72 -16.97
N ASP A 189 9.67 -15.75 -17.24
CA ASP A 189 8.27 -15.57 -17.64
C ASP A 189 7.39 -15.10 -16.45
N PRO A 190 6.16 -14.58 -16.68
CA PRO A 190 5.33 -14.02 -15.61
C PRO A 190 4.98 -14.98 -14.46
N GLU A 191 4.71 -16.27 -14.75
CA GLU A 191 4.37 -17.25 -13.70
C GLU A 191 5.61 -17.63 -12.88
N GLN A 192 6.75 -17.76 -13.54
CA GLN A 192 8.04 -17.96 -12.90
C GLN A 192 8.43 -16.76 -12.04
N ARG A 193 8.12 -15.53 -12.46
CA ARG A 193 8.34 -14.31 -11.65
C ARG A 193 7.53 -14.32 -10.37
N LEU A 194 6.25 -14.68 -10.44
CA LEU A 194 5.40 -14.75 -9.25
C LEU A 194 5.91 -15.83 -8.27
N THR A 195 6.22 -17.00 -8.80
CA THR A 195 6.79 -18.11 -7.99
C THR A 195 8.13 -17.71 -7.37
N ALA A 196 9.00 -17.07 -8.15
CA ALA A 196 10.29 -16.60 -7.66
C ALA A 196 10.14 -15.53 -6.57
N LEU A 197 9.24 -14.56 -6.77
CA LEU A 197 8.95 -13.52 -5.78
C LEU A 197 8.51 -14.15 -4.46
N HIS A 198 7.57 -15.09 -4.50
CA HIS A 198 7.08 -15.78 -3.32
C HIS A 198 8.20 -16.56 -2.59
N ILE A 199 9.04 -17.27 -3.34
CA ILE A 199 10.20 -17.99 -2.78
C ILE A 199 11.19 -17.03 -2.12
N GLN A 200 11.48 -15.88 -2.73
CA GLN A 200 12.39 -14.90 -2.13
C GLN A 200 11.78 -14.24 -0.90
N ALA A 201 10.48 -13.90 -0.92
CA ALA A 201 9.78 -13.35 0.23
C ALA A 201 9.81 -14.32 1.42
N ARG A 202 9.60 -15.61 1.16
CA ARG A 202 9.75 -16.69 2.16
C ARG A 202 11.14 -16.70 2.79
N ARG A 203 12.20 -16.63 1.98
CA ARG A 203 13.60 -16.59 2.47
C ARG A 203 13.89 -15.36 3.32
N VAL A 204 13.34 -14.21 2.95
CA VAL A 204 13.44 -12.98 3.73
C VAL A 204 12.78 -13.18 5.10
N LEU A 205 11.55 -13.71 5.12
CA LEU A 205 10.83 -13.97 6.37
C LEU A 205 11.58 -14.95 7.28
N GLU A 206 12.05 -16.07 6.73
CA GLU A 206 12.88 -17.04 7.45
C GLU A 206 14.15 -16.39 8.03
N SER A 207 14.77 -15.46 7.30
CA SER A 207 15.96 -14.76 7.77
C SER A 207 15.68 -13.82 8.94
N ILE A 208 14.47 -13.27 9.04
CA ILE A 208 14.02 -12.42 10.14
C ILE A 208 13.69 -13.28 11.37
N ASP A 209 13.05 -14.43 11.19
CA ASP A 209 12.61 -15.29 12.29
C ASP A 209 13.73 -16.04 13.01
N LEU A 210 14.90 -16.16 12.36
CA LEU A 210 16.12 -16.74 12.93
C LEU A 210 16.82 -15.81 13.95
N TYR A 211 16.31 -14.59 14.13
CA TYR A 211 16.72 -13.62 15.15
C TYR A 211 15.60 -13.37 16.16
#